data_AF-A0A9X8VKX7-F1
#
_entry.id   AF-A0A9X8VKX7-F1
#
_cell.length_a   1.000
_cell.length_b   1.000
_cell.length_c   1.000
_cell.angle_alpha   90.00
_cell.angle_beta   90.00
_cell.angle_gamma   90.00
#
_symmetry.space_group_name_H-M   'P 1'
#
loop_
_entity.id
_entity.type
_entity.pdbx_description
1 polymer ?
#
loop_
_entity_poly.entity_id
_entity_poly.type
_entity_poly.pdbx_seq_one_letter_code
_entity_poly.pdbx_strand_id
1 'polypeptide(L)' 'MKNAPAVTIHYCSQCNWLLRAGWMAQELLNTFGDDLASV' A
#
# COMPACT_ATOMS: atom_id res chain seq x y z
N MET A 1 1.21 -22.57 1.81
CA MET A 1 0.91 -21.28 1.14
C MET A 1 0.66 -20.27 2.24
N LYS A 2 1.52 -19.27 2.41
CA LYS A 2 1.29 -18.20 3.40
C LYS A 2 0.12 -17.37 2.89
N ASN A 3 -0.99 -17.33 3.63
CA ASN A 3 -2.06 -16.36 3.39
C ASN A 3 -1.57 -15.00 3.89
N ALA A 4 -0.74 -14.33 3.09
CA ALA A 4 -0.26 -13.00 3.40
C ALA A 4 -1.39 -11.98 3.10
N PRO A 5 -1.65 -11.03 4.01
CA PRO A 5 -2.69 -10.02 3.82
C PRO A 5 -2.39 -9.09 2.63
N ALA A 6 -3.44 -8.54 2.04
CA ALA A 6 -3.39 -7.48 1.03
C ALA A 6 -4.00 -6.20 1.61
N VAL A 7 -3.34 -5.08 1.38
CA VAL A 7 -3.80 -3.75 1.81
C VAL A 7 -4.37 -3.02 0.59
N THR A 8 -5.38 -2.18 0.78
CA THR A 8 -5.91 -1.33 -0.30
C THR A 8 -6.03 0.10 0.21
N ILE A 9 -5.38 1.03 -0.49
CA ILE A 9 -5.42 2.45 -0.14
C ILE A 9 -6.47 3.14 -1.01
N HIS A 10 -7.63 3.44 -0.42
CA HIS A 10 -8.64 4.28 -1.07
C HIS A 10 -8.26 5.75 -0.92
N TYR A 11 -8.16 6.46 -2.05
CA TYR A 11 -7.89 7.89 -2.07
C TYR A 11 -8.72 8.61 -3.12
N CYS A 12 -8.93 9.90 -2.91
CA CYS A 12 -9.61 10.80 -3.85
C CYS A 12 -8.68 11.13 -5.02
N SER A 13 -9.10 10.79 -6.24
CA SER A 13 -8.34 11.10 -7.46
C SER A 13 -8.31 12.59 -7.81
N GLN A 14 -9.30 13.36 -7.38
CA GLN A 14 -9.42 14.80 -7.65
C GLN A 14 -8.84 15.70 -6.54
N CYS A 15 -8.24 15.11 -5.50
CA CYS A 15 -7.72 15.84 -4.34
C CYS A 15 -6.19 15.96 -4.35
N ASN A 16 -5.54 15.60 -5.46
CA ASN A 16 -4.08 15.52 -5.57
C ASN A 16 -3.43 14.60 -4.50
N TRP A 17 -4.10 13.50 -4.15
CA TRP A 17 -3.63 12.56 -3.13
C TRP A 17 -2.88 11.34 -3.69
N LEU A 18 -2.77 11.22 -5.01
CA LEU A 18 -2.10 10.11 -5.68
C LEU A 18 -0.66 9.91 -5.15
N LEU A 19 0.13 10.98 -5.08
CA LEU A 19 1.52 10.89 -4.62
C LEU A 19 1.63 10.46 -3.16
N ARG A 20 0.73 10.95 -2.29
CA ARG A 20 0.68 10.55 -0.89
C ARG A 20 0.28 9.08 -0.74
N ALA A 21 -0.69 8.61 -1.52
CA ALA A 21 -1.11 7.21 -1.53
C ALA A 21 0.03 6.29 -2.00
N GLY A 22 0.73 6.68 -3.08
CA GLY A 22 1.91 5.95 -3.57
C GLY A 22 3.04 5.89 -2.55
N TRP A 23 3.35 7.00 -1.87
CA TRP A 23 4.36 7.01 -0.80
C TRP A 23 3.98 6.08 0.36
N MET A 24 2.73 6.11 0.85
CA MET A 24 2.29 5.18 1.90
C MET A 24 2.38 3.72 1.45
N ALA A 25 2.11 3.42 0.18
CA ALA A 25 2.29 2.07 -0.36
C ALA A 25 3.75 1.63 -0.34
N GLN A 26 4.68 2.51 -0.68
CA GLN A 26 6.13 2.23 -0.62
C GLN A 26 6.61 1.99 0.81
N GLU A 27 6.18 2.81 1.78
CA GLU A 27 6.55 2.63 3.19
C GLU A 27 6.05 1.28 3.74
N LEU A 28 4.82 0.88 3.38
CA LEU A 28 4.25 -0.41 3.78
C LEU A 28 5.04 -1.58 3.19
N LEU A 29 5.37 -1.53 1.90
CA LEU A 29 6.14 -2.59 1.24
C LEU A 29 7.60 -2.65 1.75
N ASN A 30 8.19 -1.50 2.09
CA ASN A 30 9.54 -1.45 2.64
C ASN A 30 9.59 -2.01 4.08
N THR A 31 8.56 -1.77 4.88
CA THR A 31 8.50 -2.20 6.28
C THR A 31 8.06 -3.66 6.43
N PHE A 32 7.10 -4.11 5.61
CA PHE A 32 6.41 -5.39 5.76
C PHE A 32 6.55 -6.30 4.54
N GLY A 33 7.63 -6.16 3.77
CA GLY A 33 7.80 -6.83 2.48
C GLY A 33 7.65 -8.36 2.51
N ASP A 34 8.03 -9.01 3.63
CA ASP A 34 7.92 -10.46 3.80
C ASP A 34 6.56 -10.93 4.35
N ASP A 35 5.76 -9.98 4.84
CA ASP A 35 4.50 -10.23 5.54
C ASP A 35 3.28 -9.85 4.69
N LEU A 36 3.41 -8.95 3.71
CA LEU A 36 2.34 -8.52 2.81
C LEU A 36 2.38 -9.25 1.48
N ALA A 37 1.19 -9.56 0.94
CA ALA A 37 1.05 -10.05 -0.43
C ALA A 37 1.08 -8.90 -1.45
N SER A 38 0.42 -7.78 -1.12
CA SER A 38 0.31 -6.59 -1.99
C SER A 38 -0.24 -5.38 -1.21
N VAL A 39 -0.05 -4.19 -1.79
CA VAL A 39 -0.62 -2.90 -1.35
C VAL A 39 -1.19 -2.18 -2.57
#